data_AF-A0A378VM76-F1
#
_entry.id   AF-A0A378VM76-F1
#
_cell.length_a   1.000
_cell.length_b   1.000
_cell.length_c   1.000
_cell.angle_alpha   90.00
_cell.angle_beta   90.00
_cell.angle_gamma   90.00
#
_symmetry.space_group_name_H-M   'P 1'
#
loop_
_entity.id
_entity.type
_entity.pdbx_description
1 polymer ?
#
loop_
_entity_poly.entity_id
_entity_poly.type
_entity_poly.pdbx_seq_one_letter_code
_entity_poly.pdbx_strand_id
1 'polypeptide(L)'
;MAKKFPIFPKNPERICWGCDKYCREDDLQCGNGCERIQHPIELDGREWYKKGDWSNLLNEAQQIELGLKEAPKPAKPHIKLPLKNKAGL
;
A
#
# COMPACT_ATOMS: atom_id res chain seq x y z
N MET A 1 -7.45 -4.13 -12.10
CA MET A 1 -6.58 -3.46 -11.12
C MET A 1 -7.35 -3.36 -9.81
N ALA A 2 -6.87 -3.99 -8.75
CA ALA A 2 -7.43 -3.79 -7.42
C ALA A 2 -7.16 -2.34 -6.96
N LYS A 3 -8.13 -1.72 -6.30
CA LYS A 3 -7.95 -0.36 -5.77
C LYS A 3 -6.86 -0.37 -4.68
N LYS A 4 -6.13 0.73 -4.55
CA LYS A 4 -5.16 0.92 -3.46
C LYS A 4 -5.89 0.73 -2.12
N PHE A 5 -5.38 -0.17 -1.28
CA PHE A 5 -5.94 -0.42 0.04
C PHE A 5 -5.82 0.86 0.91
N PRO A 6 -6.93 1.46 1.38
CA PRO A 6 -6.88 2.70 2.13
C PRO A 6 -6.37 2.46 3.56
N ILE A 7 -5.43 3.26 4.04
CA ILE A 7 -4.84 3.08 5.39
C ILE A 7 -5.77 3.65 6.48
N PHE A 8 -6.44 4.77 6.17
CA PHE A 8 -7.32 5.51 7.07
C PHE A 8 -8.69 5.76 6.42
N PRO A 9 -9.51 4.72 6.20
CA PRO A 9 -10.87 4.91 5.72
C PRO A 9 -11.69 5.75 6.72
N LYS A 10 -12.58 6.60 6.19
CA LYS A 10 -13.38 7.54 7.00
C LYS A 10 -14.52 6.86 7.77
N ASN A 11 -15.17 5.88 7.14
CA ASN A 11 -16.26 5.08 7.73
C ASN A 11 -15.98 3.59 7.43
N PRO A 12 -14.99 2.96 8.07
CA PRO A 12 -14.60 1.57 7.81
C PRO A 12 -15.74 0.57 8.05
N GLU A 13 -16.67 0.89 8.95
CA GLU A 13 -17.79 0.03 9.35
C GLU A 13 -18.79 -0.21 8.21
N ARG A 14 -18.89 0.71 7.25
CA ARG A 14 -19.88 0.64 6.16
C ARG A 14 -19.46 -0.26 5.00
N ILE A 15 -18.24 -0.79 5.04
CA ILE A 15 -17.59 -1.45 3.90
C ILE A 15 -17.10 -2.83 4.34
N CYS A 16 -17.28 -3.82 3.46
CA CYS A 16 -16.62 -5.11 3.57
C CYS A 16 -15.22 -5.05 2.95
N TRP A 17 -14.22 -5.37 3.77
CA TRP A 17 -12.80 -5.33 3.41
C TRP A 17 -12.26 -6.67 2.91
N GLY A 18 -13.12 -7.69 2.83
CA GLY A 18 -12.77 -9.05 2.41
C GLY A 18 -12.71 -9.26 0.90
N CYS A 19 -12.99 -8.23 0.09
CA CYS A 19 -12.89 -8.32 -1.37
C CYS A 19 -12.45 -6.99 -2.00
N ASP A 20 -11.93 -7.06 -3.24
CA ASP A 20 -11.48 -5.89 -3.99
C ASP A 20 -12.60 -4.91 -4.41
N LYS A 21 -13.86 -5.33 -4.28
CA LYS A 21 -15.03 -4.53 -4.67
C LYS A 21 -15.44 -3.53 -3.59
N TYR A 22 -14.99 -3.71 -2.34
CA TYR A 22 -15.41 -2.87 -1.20
C TYR A 22 -16.93 -2.75 -1.13
N CYS A 23 -17.60 -3.89 -1.09
CA CYS A 23 -19.05 -4.00 -0.99
C CYS A 23 -19.57 -3.26 0.24
N ARG A 24 -20.82 -2.79 0.19
CA ARG A 24 -21.45 -2.17 1.36
C ARG A 24 -21.74 -3.24 2.40
N GLU A 25 -21.77 -2.86 3.68
CA GLU A 25 -22.16 -3.76 4.78
C GLU A 25 -23.54 -4.40 4.55
N ASP A 26 -24.48 -3.63 4.01
CA ASP A 26 -25.86 -4.03 3.73
C ASP A 26 -26.04 -4.78 2.39
N ASP A 27 -25.01 -4.77 1.53
CA ASP A 27 -25.06 -5.35 0.19
C ASP A 27 -23.74 -6.10 -0.10
N LEU A 28 -23.57 -7.21 0.61
CA LEU A 28 -22.37 -8.05 0.54
C LEU A 28 -22.35 -8.88 -0.74
N GLN A 29 -21.67 -8.38 -1.76
CA GLN A 29 -21.42 -9.11 -3.01
C GLN A 29 -20.28 -10.14 -2.89
N CYS A 30 -19.67 -10.29 -1.71
CA CYS A 30 -18.57 -11.20 -1.44
C CYS A 30 -18.92 -12.18 -0.31
N GLY A 31 -18.26 -13.34 -0.26
CA GLY A 31 -18.43 -14.30 0.85
C GLY A 31 -19.84 -14.88 0.97
N ASN A 32 -20.58 -15.00 -0.15
CA ASN A 32 -21.97 -15.49 -0.20
C ASN A 32 -22.94 -14.74 0.73
N GLY A 33 -22.65 -13.48 1.06
CA GLY A 33 -23.48 -12.70 1.97
C GLY A 33 -23.41 -13.15 3.43
N CYS A 34 -22.38 -13.90 3.82
CA CYS A 34 -22.26 -14.46 5.16
C CYS A 34 -22.00 -13.37 6.22
N GLU A 35 -20.92 -12.61 6.07
CA GLU A 35 -20.59 -11.53 7.01
C GLU A 35 -19.62 -10.51 6.42
N ARG A 36 -19.67 -9.29 6.95
CA ARG A 36 -18.74 -8.22 6.62
C ARG A 36 -17.39 -8.48 7.29
N ILE A 37 -16.32 -8.42 6.52
CA ILE A 37 -14.96 -8.39 7.07
C ILE A 37 -14.59 -6.95 7.45
N GLN A 38 -14.16 -6.77 8.71
CA GLN A 38 -13.76 -5.49 9.30
C GLN A 38 -12.42 -4.99 8.75
N HIS A 39 -12.25 -3.68 8.74
CA HIS A 39 -10.94 -3.08 8.47
C HIS A 39 -10.04 -3.24 9.71
N PRO A 40 -8.74 -3.51 9.56
CA PRO A 40 -7.83 -3.63 10.72
C PRO A 40 -7.82 -2.40 11.64
N ILE A 41 -8.09 -1.20 11.11
CA ILE A 41 -8.24 0.04 11.90
C ILE A 41 -9.37 -0.04 12.94
N GLU A 42 -10.42 -0.82 12.69
CA GLU A 42 -11.55 -0.99 13.62
C GLU A 42 -11.11 -1.78 14.87
N LEU A 43 -10.16 -2.71 14.70
CA LEU A 43 -9.69 -3.61 15.76
C LEU A 43 -8.43 -3.07 16.46
N ASP A 44 -7.44 -2.64 15.68
CA ASP A 44 -6.11 -2.25 16.18
C ASP A 44 -5.89 -0.74 16.28
N GLY A 45 -6.85 0.05 15.78
CA GLY A 45 -6.81 1.50 15.77
C GLY A 45 -5.94 2.09 14.65
N ARG A 46 -5.61 3.37 14.75
CA ARG A 46 -4.89 4.14 13.71
C ARG A 46 -3.57 3.47 13.30
N GLU A 47 -2.87 2.86 14.24
CA GLU A 47 -1.55 2.26 14.02
C GLU A 47 -1.62 0.76 13.70
N TRP A 48 -2.75 0.27 13.18
CA TRP A 48 -2.97 -1.14 12.85
C TRP A 48 -1.85 -1.74 12.00
N TYR A 49 -1.33 -0.97 11.05
CA TYR A 49 -0.26 -1.37 10.14
C TYR A 49 1.08 -1.66 10.84
N LYS A 50 1.25 -1.26 12.11
CA LYS A 50 2.43 -1.59 12.93
C LYS A 50 2.27 -2.92 13.68
N LYS A 51 1.05 -3.41 13.84
CA LYS A 51 0.71 -4.57 14.66
C LYS A 51 0.31 -5.72 13.76
N GLY A 52 1.28 -6.50 13.28
CA GLY A 52 1.05 -7.71 12.46
C GLY A 52 1.73 -7.68 11.09
N ASP A 53 1.58 -8.76 10.33
CA ASP A 53 2.13 -8.88 8.96
C ASP A 53 1.13 -8.38 7.92
N TRP A 54 0.99 -7.05 7.82
CA TRP A 54 0.12 -6.39 6.84
C TRP A 54 0.84 -6.00 5.54
N SER A 55 2.10 -6.44 5.39
CA SER A 55 2.98 -6.11 4.27
C SER A 55 2.39 -6.50 2.90
N ASN A 56 1.56 -7.55 2.85
CA ASN A 56 0.89 -8.01 1.64
C ASN A 56 -0.36 -7.19 1.24
N LEU A 57 -0.96 -6.43 2.17
CA LEU A 57 -2.12 -5.58 1.88
C LEU A 57 -1.70 -4.17 1.41
N LEU A 58 -0.53 -3.72 1.84
CA LEU A 58 -0.01 -2.39 1.57
C LEU A 58 0.94 -2.41 0.38
N ASN A 59 0.80 -1.48 -0.55
CA ASN A 59 1.77 -1.37 -1.64
C ASN A 59 3.11 -0.81 -1.15
N GLU A 60 4.17 -0.93 -1.96
CA GLU A 60 5.52 -0.50 -1.57
C GLU A 60 5.59 0.99 -1.21
N ALA A 61 4.89 1.86 -1.95
CA ALA A 61 4.84 3.28 -1.64
C ALA A 61 4.22 3.52 -0.26
N GLN A 62 3.13 2.84 0.08
CA GLN A 62 2.49 2.92 1.40
C GLN A 62 3.41 2.42 2.51
N GLN A 63 4.13 1.32 2.27
CA GLN A 63 5.07 0.80 3.25
C GLN A 63 6.20 1.80 3.52
N ILE A 64 6.69 2.49 2.50
CA ILE A 64 7.69 3.55 2.65
C ILE A 64 7.11 4.77 3.38
N GLU A 65 5.91 5.21 2.99
CA GLU A 65 5.20 6.33 3.64
C GLU A 65 4.96 6.08 5.14
N LEU A 66 4.66 4.82 5.51
CA LEU A 66 4.42 4.40 6.89
C LEU A 66 5.70 4.02 7.64
N GLY A 67 6.87 4.06 6.98
CA GLY A 67 8.15 3.68 7.56
C GLY A 67 8.32 2.18 7.84
N LEU A 68 7.48 1.33 7.23
CA LEU A 68 7.58 -0.13 7.29
C LEU A 68 8.69 -0.67 6.37
N LYS A 69 9.01 0.04 5.29
CA LYS A 69 10.07 -0.33 4.34
C LYS A 69 10.99 0.84 4.04
N GLU A 70 12.30 0.57 3.92
CA GLU A 70 13.28 1.55 3.47
C GLU A 70 13.05 1.94 2.00
N ALA A 71 13.09 3.24 1.70
CA ALA A 71 12.99 3.73 0.33
C ALA A 71 14.16 3.19 -0.53
N PRO A 72 13.92 2.84 -1.81
CA PRO A 72 14.99 2.43 -2.69
C PRO A 72 16.02 3.56 -2.82
N LYS A 73 17.26 3.29 -2.42
CA LYS A 73 18.37 4.23 -2.56
C LYS A 73 18.53 4.55 -4.05
N PRO A 74 18.59 5.84 -4.46
CA PRO A 74 18.74 6.19 -5.87
C PRO A 74 20.04 5.57 -6.39
N ALA A 75 19.91 4.68 -7.38
CA ALA A 75 21.06 4.14 -8.07
C ALA A 75 21.75 5.30 -8.82
N LYS A 76 22.99 5.62 -8.44
CA LYS A 76 23.80 6.61 -9.16
C LYS A 76 23.86 6.16 -10.63
N PRO A 77 23.46 6.99 -11.60
CA PRO A 77 23.58 6.62 -13.00
C PRO A 77 25.06 6.37 -13.31
N HIS A 78 25.42 5.14 -13.69
CA HIS A 78 26.81 4.76 -13.92
C HIS A 78 27.39 5.38 -15.20
N ILE A 79 26.66 6.23 -15.94
CA ILE A 79 27.12 6.80 -17.21
C ILE A 79 28.51 7.42 -17.05
N LYS A 80 29.52 6.69 -17.51
CA LYS A 80 30.90 7.15 -17.64
C LYS A 80 30.91 7.95 -18.93
N LEU A 81 30.70 9.25 -18.84
CA LEU A 81 30.85 10.13 -20.00
C LEU A 81 32.34 10.10 -20.39
N PRO A 82 32.72 9.63 -21.60
CA PRO A 82 34.10 9.70 -22.02
C PRO A 82 34.46 11.18 -22.25
N LEU A 83 35.33 11.72 -21.41
CA LEU A 83 35.97 13.02 -21.62
C LEU A 83 36.81 12.91 -22.91
N LYS A 84 36.30 13.46 -24.02
CA LYS A 84 37.08 13.61 -25.25
C LYS A 84 38.17 14.65 -24.99
N ASN A 85 39.39 14.19 -24.73
CA ASN A 85 40.57 15.04 -24.71
C ASN A 85 40.76 15.60 -26.13
N LYS A 86 40.44 16.89 -26.32
CA LYS A 86 40.88 17.65 -27.49
C LYS A 86 42.37 17.94 -27.32
N ALA A 87 43.22 17.06 -27.85
CA ALA A 87 44.61 17.40 -28.12
C ALA A 87 44.64 18.35 -29.32
N GLY A 88 44.96 19.61 -29.05
CA GLY A 88 45.21 20.64 -30.04
C GLY A 88 46.27 21.59 -29.51
N LEU A 89 47.54 21.31 -29.84
CA LEU A 89 48.49 22.18 -30.54
C LEU A 89 49.81 21.42 -30.71
#